data_AF-A0A3E2TVL4-F1
#
_entry.id   AF-A0A3E2TVL4-F1
#
_cell.length_a   1.000
_cell.length_b   1.000
_cell.length_c   1.000
_cell.angle_alpha   90.00
_cell.angle_beta   90.00
_cell.angle_gamma   90.00
#
_symmetry.space_group_name_H-M   'P 1'
#
loop_
_entity.id
_entity.type
_entity.pdbx_description
1 polymer ?
#
loop_
_entity_poly.entity_id
_entity_poly.type
_entity_poly.pdbx_seq_one_letter_code
_entity_poly.pdbx_strand_id
1 'polypeptide(L)' 'MILDYFYGQAGELFSFYRIPKALFQEPRFQSLSTDAKTLYGILLDRMSLSVKNGWLDEQ' A
#
# COMPACT_ATOMS: atom_id res chain seq x y z
N MET A 1 -0.04 21.14 -32.50
CA MET A 1 0.40 20.92 -31.10
C MET A 1 -0.44 19.76 -30.59
N ILE A 2 0.08 18.54 -30.69
CA ILE A 2 -0.66 17.32 -30.36
C ILE A 2 -0.52 17.09 -28.86
N LEU A 3 -1.63 17.13 -28.14
CA LEU A 3 -1.74 16.71 -26.76
C LEU A 3 -1.65 15.18 -26.75
N ASP A 4 -0.45 14.63 -26.53
CA ASP A 4 -0.28 13.21 -26.28
C ASP A 4 -0.80 12.89 -24.88
N TYR A 5 -2.08 12.50 -24.84
CA TYR A 5 -2.72 11.94 -23.66
C TYR A 5 -2.00 10.64 -23.28
N PHE A 6 -1.60 10.52 -22.02
CA PHE A 6 -0.92 9.36 -21.47
C PHE A 6 -1.74 8.07 -21.68
N TYR A 7 -1.37 7.27 -22.68
CA TYR A 7 -2.00 5.99 -22.98
C TYR A 7 -1.43 4.88 -22.08
N GLY A 8 -2.31 4.24 -21.29
CA GLY A 8 -2.22 2.83 -20.87
C GLY A 8 -1.13 2.41 -19.87
N GLN A 9 0.10 2.91 -19.96
CA GLN A 9 1.22 2.53 -19.09
C GLN A 9 1.45 3.50 -17.92
N ALA A 10 0.86 4.70 -17.96
CA ALA A 10 1.02 5.67 -16.88
C ALA A 10 0.38 5.20 -15.57
N GLY A 11 -0.67 4.37 -15.64
CA GLY A 11 -1.34 3.82 -14.45
C GLY A 11 -0.41 2.99 -13.56
N GLU A 12 0.54 2.24 -14.15
CA GLU A 12 1.52 1.48 -13.38
C GLU A 12 2.66 2.34 -12.82
N LEU A 13 3.01 3.44 -13.50
CA LEU A 13 3.96 4.43 -12.96
C LEU A 13 3.42 5.17 -11.72
N PHE A 14 2.09 5.15 -11.53
CA PHE A 14 1.43 5.68 -10.33
C PHE A 14 1.06 4.59 -9.31
N SER A 15 1.57 3.37 -9.45
CA SER A 15 1.42 2.33 -8.43
C SER A 15 2.36 2.63 -7.26
N PHE A 16 1.79 3.06 -6.13
CA PHE A 16 2.53 3.31 -4.89
C PHE A 16 2.01 2.42 -3.77
N TYR A 17 2.93 1.96 -2.92
CA TYR A 17 2.56 1.34 -1.66
C TYR A 17 2.11 2.40 -0.67
N ARG A 18 0.91 2.20 -0.10
CA ARG A 18 0.38 3.06 0.96
C ARG A 18 0.89 2.57 2.30
N ILE A 19 1.78 3.34 2.91
CA ILE A 19 2.26 3.07 4.27
C ILE A 19 1.55 4.03 5.24
N PRO A 20 0.93 3.55 6.33
CA PRO A 20 0.29 4.42 7.30
C PRO A 20 1.28 5.40 7.93
N LYS A 21 0.95 6.70 7.91
CA LYS A 21 1.76 7.76 8.54
C LYS A 21 1.93 7.55 10.05
N ALA A 22 0.96 6.91 10.69
CA ALA A 22 1.03 6.53 12.10
C ALA A 22 2.30 5.74 12.44
N LEU A 23 2.80 4.88 11.53
CA LEU A 23 4.04 4.12 11.74
C LEU A 23 5.29 5.01 11.87
N PHE A 24 5.24 6.25 11.39
CA PHE A 24 6.33 7.22 11.46
C PHE A 24 6.10 8.31 12.51
N GLN A 25 4.85 8.58 12.88
CA GLN A 25 4.48 9.68 13.78
C GLN A 25 4.24 9.22 15.22
N GLU A 26 3.77 7.99 15.42
CA GLU A 26 3.40 7.50 16.74
C GLU A 26 4.62 6.93 17.48
N PRO A 27 4.89 7.36 18.74
CA PRO A 27 6.01 6.85 19.53
C PRO A 27 6.01 5.33 19.70
N ARG A 28 4.83 4.71 19.73
CA ARG A 28 4.66 3.25 19.88
C ARG A 28 5.30 2.44 18.76
N PHE A 29 5.51 3.03 17.59
CA PHE A 29 6.09 2.39 16.41
C PHE A 29 7.53 2.86 16.12
N GLN A 30 8.12 3.61 17.04
CA GLN A 30 9.46 4.17 16.86
C GLN A 30 10.56 3.10 16.89
N SER A 31 10.35 2.00 17.63
CA SER A 31 11.25 0.84 17.69
C SER A 31 11.22 -0.04 16.44
N LEU A 32 10.22 0.10 15.58
CA LEU A 32 10.12 -0.68 14.34
C LEU A 32 11.12 -0.17 13.32
N SER A 33 11.81 -1.10 12.65
CA SER A 33 12.67 -0.77 11.52
C SER A 33 11.85 -0.23 10.35
N THR A 34 12.50 0.56 9.50
CA THR A 34 11.87 1.06 8.26
C THR A 34 11.41 -0.09 7.35
N ASP A 35 12.15 -1.20 7.35
CA ASP A 35 11.80 -2.41 6.59
C ASP A 35 10.51 -3.04 7.11
N ALA A 36 10.33 -3.13 8.43
CA ALA A 36 9.09 -3.63 9.02
C ALA A 36 7.88 -2.75 8.67
N LYS A 37 8.06 -1.43 8.65
CA LYS A 37 7.01 -0.47 8.27
C LYS A 37 6.65 -0.58 6.79
N THR A 38 7.65 -0.76 5.93
CA THR A 38 7.48 -0.97 4.48
C THR A 38 6.78 -2.29 4.19
N LEU A 39 7.21 -3.37 4.86
CA LEU A 39 6.59 -4.70 4.75
C LEU A 39 5.11 -4.64 5.13
N TYR A 40 4.77 -3.95 6.21
CA TYR A 40 3.37 -3.76 6.60
C TYR A 40 2.55 -3.06 5.51
N GLY A 41 3.07 -1.99 4.89
CA GLY A 41 2.39 -1.31 3.78
C GLY A 41 2.16 -2.21 2.55
N ILE A 42 3.13 -3.09 2.22
CA ILE A 42 2.98 -4.06 1.13
C ILE A 42 1.91 -5.10 1.46
N LEU A 43 1.89 -5.62 2.70
CA LEU A 43 0.89 -6.59 3.15
C LEU A 43 -0.52 -6.00 3.19
N LEU A 44 -0.63 -4.72 3.58
CA LEU A 44 -1.90 -3.99 3.58
C LEU A 44 -2.48 -3.88 2.18
N ASP A 45 -1.65 -3.61 1.17
CA ASP A 45 -2.10 -3.56 -0.23
C ASP A 45 -2.63 -4.92 -0.70
N ARG A 46 -1.96 -6.01 -0.31
CA ARG A 46 -2.39 -7.40 -0.57
C ARG A 46 -3.65 -7.82 0.18
N MET A 47 -4.01 -7.18 1.29
CA MET A 47 -5.25 -7.49 2.02
C MET A 47 -6.50 -7.33 1.15
N SER A 48 -6.45 -6.44 0.15
CA SER A 48 -7.52 -6.30 -0.86
C SER A 48 -7.80 -7.60 -1.62
N LEU A 49 -6.80 -8.47 -1.77
CA LEU A 49 -6.95 -9.80 -2.38
C LEU A 49 -7.53 -10.83 -1.41
N SER A 50 -7.20 -10.73 -0.12
CA SER A 50 -7.77 -11.61 0.93
C SER A 50 -9.29 -11.43 1.05
N VAL A 51 -9.79 -10.18 0.95
CA VAL A 51 -11.24 -9.90 0.90
C VAL A 51 -11.89 -10.51 -0.33
N LYS A 52 -11.25 -10.41 -1.51
CA LYS A 52 -11.73 -11.05 -2.75
C LYS A 52 -11.76 -12.58 -2.65
N ASN A 53 -10.85 -13.16 -1.87
CA ASN A 53 -10.77 -14.60 -1.63
C ASN A 53 -11.66 -15.08 -0.47
N GLY A 54 -12.48 -14.21 0.12
CA GLY A 54 -13.40 -14.58 1.19
C GLY A 54 -12.72 -14.98 2.50
N TRP A 55 -11.48 -14.55 2.73
CA TRP A 55 -10.78 -14.75 4.01
C TRP A 55 -11.28 -13.73 5.04
N LEU A 56 -12.53 -13.91 5.45
CA LEU A 56 -13.16 -13.17 6.54
C LEU A 56 -13.25 -14.11 7.74
N ASP A 57 -12.87 -13.61 8.91
CA ASP A 57 -13.08 -14.36 10.15
C ASP A 57 -14.58 -14.49 10.43
N GLU A 58 -15.00 -15.64 10.94
CA GLU A 58 -16.34 -15.78 11.52
C GLU A 58 -16.38 -14.96 12.81
N GLN A 59 -17.38 -14.08 12.90
CA GLN A 59 -17.51 -13.09 13.96
C GLN A 59 -17.87 -13.69 15.33
#